data_AF-A0A3L6SN93-F1
#
_entry.id   AF-A0A3L6SN93-F1
#
_cell.length_a   1.000
_cell.length_b   1.000
_cell.length_c   1.000
_cell.angle_alpha   90.00
_cell.angle_beta   90.00
_cell.angle_gamma   90.00
#
_symmetry.space_group_name_H-M   'P 1'
#
loop_
_entity.id
_entity.type
_entity.pdbx_description
1 polymer ?
#
loop_
_entity_poly.entity_id
_entity_poly.type
_entity_poly.pdbx_seq_one_letter_code
_entity_poly.pdbx_strand_id
1 'polypeptide(L)'
;MEDRTVILTLANEAWTQPGSLLDIYRESFRNGEGTERFLDHVLVIAVDAGGFDRCRAVHPHCYHLEVTKPTNLSSASKFMTKEFLELVWLKLSFQQRILELGYNFLFTARRFSKLELTINRLIWP
;
A
#
# COMPACT_ATOMS: atom_id res chain seq x y z
N MET A 1 -1.85 16.07 10.08
CA MET A 1 -0.42 15.84 10.43
C MET A 1 0.36 17.08 10.00
N GLU A 2 1.06 17.74 10.92
CA GLU A 2 1.76 19.02 10.63
C GLU A 2 3.01 18.83 9.74
N ASP A 3 3.59 17.63 9.69
CA ASP A 3 4.90 17.36 9.08
C ASP A 3 4.87 16.86 7.61
N ARG A 4 3.82 17.17 6.85
CA ARG A 4 3.67 16.70 5.44
C ARG A 4 3.87 15.18 5.31
N THR A 5 3.29 14.41 6.21
CA THR A 5 3.40 12.95 6.20
C THR A 5 2.23 12.32 5.45
N VAL A 6 2.53 11.37 4.56
CA VAL A 6 1.55 10.53 3.87
C VAL A 6 1.70 9.07 4.27
N ILE A 7 0.59 8.34 4.39
CA ILE A 7 0.59 6.91 4.67
C ILE A 7 0.35 6.17 3.35
N LEU A 8 1.39 5.50 2.85
CA LEU A 8 1.37 4.85 1.55
C LEU A 8 0.93 3.39 1.68
N THR A 9 0.01 2.99 0.80
CA THR A 9 -0.26 1.57 0.54
C THR A 9 -0.29 1.34 -0.96
N LEU A 10 0.30 0.22 -1.41
CA LEU A 10 0.31 -0.17 -2.82
C LEU A 10 -0.61 -1.38 -3.00
N ALA A 11 -1.56 -1.27 -3.91
CA ALA A 11 -2.56 -2.29 -4.17
C ALA A 11 -2.73 -2.54 -5.68
N ASN A 12 -3.06 -3.78 -6.01
CA ASN A 12 -3.51 -4.18 -7.33
C ASN A 12 -4.95 -4.69 -7.22
N GLU A 13 -5.58 -5.03 -8.34
CA GLU A 13 -6.95 -5.54 -8.38
C GLU A 13 -7.21 -6.67 -7.38
N ALA A 14 -6.30 -7.64 -7.24
CA ALA A 14 -6.45 -8.74 -6.30
C ALA A 14 -6.51 -8.28 -4.82
N TRP A 15 -5.87 -7.16 -4.47
CA TRP A 15 -5.84 -6.60 -3.12
C TRP A 15 -6.87 -5.50 -2.86
N THR A 16 -7.66 -5.13 -3.88
CA THR A 16 -8.75 -4.17 -3.73
C THR A 16 -10.13 -4.80 -3.81
N GLN A 17 -10.25 -6.07 -4.21
CA GLN A 17 -11.52 -6.81 -4.24
C GLN A 17 -12.38 -6.59 -2.98
N PRO A 18 -13.73 -6.59 -3.09
CA PRO A 18 -14.59 -6.46 -1.92
C PRO A 18 -14.23 -7.42 -0.79
N GLY A 19 -14.06 -6.89 0.43
CA GLY A 19 -13.68 -7.67 1.61
C GLY A 19 -12.20 -8.11 1.65
N SER A 20 -11.38 -7.67 0.70
CA SER A 20 -9.96 -7.97 0.66
C SER A 20 -9.11 -6.96 1.44
N LEU A 21 -7.80 -6.96 1.21
CA LEU A 21 -6.81 -6.22 1.99
C LEU A 21 -7.12 -4.73 2.09
N LEU A 22 -7.55 -4.07 1.00
CA LEU A 22 -7.84 -2.63 1.04
C LEU A 22 -8.99 -2.30 2.01
N ASP A 23 -10.06 -3.10 2.00
CA ASP A 23 -11.20 -2.87 2.88
C ASP A 23 -10.82 -3.10 4.35
N ILE A 24 -10.09 -4.19 4.64
CA ILE A 24 -9.57 -4.49 5.99
C ILE A 24 -8.64 -3.38 6.46
N TYR A 25 -7.73 -2.92 5.60
CA TYR A 25 -6.76 -1.89 5.92
C TYR A 25 -7.44 -0.59 6.33
N ARG A 26 -8.45 -0.16 5.58
CA ARG A 26 -9.21 1.07 5.87
C ARG A 26 -10.07 0.93 7.12
N GLU A 27 -10.74 -0.21 7.27
CA GLU A 27 -11.59 -0.48 8.42
C GLU A 27 -10.80 -0.58 9.73
N SER A 28 -9.54 -1.01 9.66
CA SER A 28 -8.62 -0.99 10.81
C SER A 28 -8.38 0.42 11.36
N PHE A 29 -8.35 1.46 10.52
CA PHE A 29 -8.22 2.85 11.01
C PHE A 29 -9.49 3.34 11.70
N ARG A 30 -10.67 2.96 11.21
CA ARG A 30 -11.95 3.36 11.81
C ARG A 30 -12.17 2.73 13.17
N ASN A 31 -11.79 1.46 13.29
CA ASN A 31 -11.94 0.70 14.53
C ASN A 31 -10.81 0.92 15.53
N GLY A 32 -9.72 1.58 15.12
CA GLY A 32 -8.60 1.90 16.00
C GLY A 32 -8.88 3.13 16.87
N GLU A 33 -8.33 3.13 18.08
CA GLU A 33 -8.53 4.20 19.05
C GLU A 33 -7.87 5.52 18.59
N GLY A 34 -8.68 6.48 18.15
CA GLY A 34 -8.20 7.78 17.69
C GLY A 34 -7.43 7.76 16.36
N THR A 35 -7.50 6.67 15.59
CA THR A 35 -6.75 6.50 14.34
C THR A 35 -7.52 6.86 13.07
N GLU A 36 -8.84 7.02 13.14
CA GLU A 36 -9.68 7.30 11.96
C GLU A 36 -9.22 8.53 11.19
N ARG A 37 -8.80 9.59 11.91
CA ARG A 37 -8.22 10.83 11.34
C ARG A 37 -7.02 10.60 10.41
N PHE A 38 -6.36 9.45 10.49
CA PHE A 38 -5.22 9.15 9.61
C PHE A 38 -5.67 8.67 8.23
N LEU A 39 -6.94 8.30 8.03
CA LEU A 39 -7.47 7.94 6.71
C LEU A 39 -7.33 9.08 5.70
N ASP A 40 -7.46 10.33 6.14
CA ASP A 40 -7.25 11.53 5.32
C ASP A 40 -5.79 11.70 4.86
N HIS A 41 -4.86 10.96 5.47
CA HIS A 41 -3.45 10.93 5.12
C HIS A 41 -3.06 9.66 4.34
N VAL A 42 -3.98 8.71 4.14
CA VAL A 42 -3.71 7.48 3.39
C VAL A 42 -3.75 7.76 1.90
N LEU A 43 -2.66 7.47 1.19
CA LEU A 43 -2.58 7.45 -0.26
C LEU A 43 -2.47 6.00 -0.75
N VAL A 44 -3.46 5.58 -1.53
CA VAL A 44 -3.48 4.26 -2.16
C VAL A 44 -2.91 4.37 -3.56
N ILE A 45 -1.82 3.65 -3.82
CA ILE A 45 -1.14 3.58 -5.11
C ILE A 45 -1.66 2.32 -5.81
N ALA A 46 -2.46 2.51 -6.85
CA ALA A 46 -3.01 1.44 -7.67
C ALA A 46 -2.12 1.19 -8.89
N VAL A 47 -1.67 -0.05 -9.09
CA VAL A 47 -0.76 -0.42 -10.19
C VAL A 47 -1.47 -0.95 -11.44
N ASP A 48 -2.80 -1.00 -11.41
CA ASP A 48 -3.65 -1.42 -12.52
C ASP A 48 -5.02 -0.72 -12.43
N ALA A 49 -5.76 -0.74 -13.54
CA ALA A 49 -7.03 -0.04 -13.67
C ALA A 49 -8.12 -0.57 -12.72
N GLY A 50 -8.22 -1.89 -12.55
CA GLY A 50 -9.22 -2.51 -11.66
C GLY A 50 -8.97 -2.14 -10.20
N GLY A 51 -7.71 -2.16 -9.79
CA GLY A 51 -7.23 -1.64 -8.51
C GLY A 51 -7.62 -0.18 -8.29
N PHE A 52 -7.41 0.67 -9.30
CA PHE A 52 -7.67 2.09 -9.23
C PHE A 52 -9.17 2.41 -9.16
N ASP A 53 -9.99 1.76 -9.99
CA ASP A 53 -11.44 1.94 -9.99
C ASP A 53 -12.06 1.58 -8.65
N ARG A 54 -11.65 0.44 -8.10
CA ARG A 54 -12.11 0.01 -6.79
C ARG A 54 -11.62 0.93 -5.68
N CYS A 55 -10.38 1.41 -5.75
CA CYS A 55 -9.88 2.40 -4.81
C CYS A 55 -10.76 3.65 -4.77
N ARG A 56 -11.04 4.27 -5.92
CA ARG A 56 -11.86 5.49 -6.00
C ARG A 56 -13.27 5.30 -5.48
N ALA A 57 -13.82 4.10 -5.63
CA ALA A 57 -15.15 3.77 -5.13
C ALA A 57 -15.22 3.75 -3.59
N VAL A 58 -14.10 3.48 -2.91
CA VAL A 58 -14.09 3.31 -1.45
C VAL A 58 -13.26 4.34 -0.71
N HIS A 59 -12.31 5.02 -1.35
CA HIS A 59 -11.31 5.90 -0.73
C HIS A 59 -11.05 7.17 -1.57
N PRO A 60 -10.97 8.37 -0.96
CA PRO A 60 -10.82 9.63 -1.72
C PRO A 60 -9.41 9.87 -2.28
N HIS A 61 -8.37 9.20 -1.78
CA HIS A 61 -6.98 9.50 -2.12
C HIS A 61 -6.32 8.31 -2.82
N CYS A 62 -6.54 8.23 -4.13
CA CYS A 62 -6.05 7.16 -5.00
C CYS A 62 -5.14 7.74 -6.09
N TYR A 63 -4.01 7.09 -6.36
CA TYR A 63 -3.11 7.42 -7.46
C TYR A 63 -2.96 6.20 -8.38
N HIS A 64 -3.23 6.38 -9.67
CA HIS A 64 -3.01 5.34 -10.67
C HIS A 64 -1.55 5.42 -11.15
N LEU A 65 -0.77 4.38 -10.85
CA LEU A 65 0.60 4.26 -11.29
C LEU A 65 0.64 3.48 -12.60
N GLU A 66 0.91 4.19 -13.70
CA GLU A 66 1.08 3.57 -15.02
C GLU A 66 2.34 2.71 -15.05
N VAL A 67 2.16 1.40 -15.24
CA VAL A 67 3.26 0.45 -15.37
C VAL A 67 3.58 0.27 -16.84
N THR A 68 4.76 0.72 -17.26
CA THR A 68 5.21 0.68 -18.66
C THR A 68 5.67 -0.71 -19.14
N LYS A 69 5.82 -1.67 -18.24
CA LYS A 69 6.27 -3.03 -18.56
C LYS A 69 5.08 -3.95 -18.88
N PRO A 70 5.24 -4.93 -19.79
CA PRO A 70 4.17 -5.85 -20.20
C PRO A 70 3.76 -6.88 -19.11
N THR A 71 4.28 -6.76 -17.90
CA THR A 71 4.00 -7.70 -16.82
C THR A 71 2.61 -7.40 -16.23
N ASN A 72 1.68 -8.35 -16.29
CA ASN A 72 0.38 -8.19 -15.65
C ASN A 72 0.52 -8.26 -14.12
N LEU A 73 0.34 -7.12 -13.45
CA LEU A 73 0.46 -6.99 -12.00
C LEU A 73 -0.89 -7.01 -11.28
N SER A 74 -2.00 -7.29 -11.98
CA SER A 74 -3.36 -7.24 -11.41
C SER A 74 -3.64 -8.40 -10.45
N SER A 75 -3.03 -9.57 -10.69
CA SER A 75 -3.20 -10.78 -9.87
C SER A 75 -2.32 -10.78 -8.60
N ALA A 76 -2.67 -11.61 -7.63
CA ALA A 76 -1.80 -11.87 -6.48
C ALA A 76 -0.48 -12.52 -6.93
N SER A 77 0.65 -11.87 -6.63
CA SER A 77 1.98 -12.38 -6.96
C SER A 77 2.51 -13.31 -5.87
N LYS A 78 3.08 -14.47 -6.23
CA LYS A 78 3.83 -15.32 -5.29
C LYS A 78 5.18 -14.69 -4.94
N PHE A 79 5.66 -14.93 -3.72
CA PHE A 79 6.95 -14.41 -3.25
C PHE A 79 8.10 -14.77 -4.22
N MET A 80 8.99 -13.80 -4.46
CA MET A 80 10.17 -13.90 -5.34
C MET A 80 9.91 -14.16 -6.84
N THR A 81 8.66 -14.11 -7.29
CA THR A 81 8.35 -14.08 -8.73
C THR A 81 8.78 -12.76 -9.37
N LYS A 82 8.88 -12.72 -10.70
CA LYS A 82 9.20 -11.49 -11.44
C LYS A 82 8.18 -10.39 -11.15
N GLU A 83 6.90 -10.76 -11.10
CA GLU A 83 5.77 -9.88 -10.79
C GLU A 83 5.91 -9.30 -9.38
N PHE A 84 6.29 -10.14 -8.41
CA PHE A 84 6.52 -9.70 -7.04
C PHE A 84 7.68 -8.70 -6.95
N LEU A 85 8.82 -9.01 -7.60
CA LEU A 85 9.98 -8.11 -7.60
C LEU A 85 9.65 -6.77 -8.27
N GLU A 86 8.82 -6.78 -9.31
CA GLU A 86 8.33 -5.55 -9.95
C GLU A 86 7.49 -4.72 -8.99
N LEU A 87 6.57 -5.33 -8.23
CA LEU A 87 5.79 -4.62 -7.21
C LEU A 87 6.67 -4.01 -6.10
N VAL A 88 7.73 -4.72 -5.71
CA VAL A 88 8.73 -4.20 -4.75
C VAL A 88 9.45 -2.99 -5.35
N TRP A 89 9.89 -3.08 -6.60
CA TRP A 89 10.54 -1.96 -7.29
C TRP A 89 9.63 -0.75 -7.41
N LEU A 90 8.39 -0.91 -7.88
CA LEU A 90 7.41 0.18 -7.99
C LEU A 90 7.17 0.86 -6.64
N LYS A 91 7.07 0.07 -5.57
CA LYS A 91 6.94 0.59 -4.20
C LYS A 91 8.15 1.46 -3.81
N LEU A 92 9.37 0.96 -4.00
CA LEU A 92 10.60 1.68 -3.64
C LEU A 92 10.77 2.96 -4.48
N SER A 93 10.52 2.88 -5.80
CA SER A 93 10.61 4.04 -6.69
C SER A 93 9.60 5.13 -6.32
N PHE A 94 8.37 4.75 -5.96
CA PHE A 94 7.37 5.71 -5.52
C PHE A 94 7.73 6.33 -4.16
N GLN A 95 8.24 5.53 -3.22
CA GLN A 95 8.73 6.02 -1.94
C GLN A 95 9.88 7.03 -2.09
N GLN A 96 10.83 6.76 -2.98
CA GLN A 96 11.88 7.72 -3.34
C GLN A 96 11.27 9.02 -3.85
N ARG A 97 10.29 8.95 -4.76
CA ARG A 97 9.64 10.13 -5.33
C ARG A 97 8.95 10.99 -4.27
N ILE A 98 8.31 10.36 -3.27
CA ILE A 98 7.67 11.07 -2.15
C ILE A 98 8.70 11.87 -1.34
N LEU A 99 9.90 11.30 -1.09
CA LEU A 99 10.99 12.01 -0.42
C LEU A 99 11.54 13.17 -1.26
N GLU A 100 11.71 12.97 -2.57
CA GLU A 100 12.14 14.04 -3.49
C GLU A 100 11.17 15.23 -3.53
N LEU A 101 9.89 14.98 -3.29
CA LEU A 101 8.86 16.01 -3.18
C LEU A 101 8.83 16.69 -1.80
N GLY A 102 9.68 16.28 -0.85
CA GLY A 102 9.77 16.85 0.49
C GLY A 102 8.67 16.39 1.45
N TYR A 103 8.06 15.23 1.19
CA TYR A 103 7.09 14.60 2.09
C TYR A 103 7.75 13.51 2.92
N ASN A 104 7.25 13.32 4.14
CA ASN A 104 7.53 12.14 4.94
C ASN A 104 6.55 11.02 4.57
N PHE A 105 6.93 9.76 4.75
CA PHE A 105 5.99 8.66 4.53
C PHE A 105 6.06 7.56 5.58
N LEU A 106 4.89 6.99 5.85
CA LEU A 106 4.72 5.71 6.54
C LEU A 106 4.16 4.71 5.53
N PHE A 107 4.46 3.42 5.69
CA PHE A 107 3.90 2.41 4.79
C PHE A 107 3.70 1.09 5.51
N THR A 108 2.79 0.27 4.99
CA THR A 108 2.61 -1.10 5.48
C THR A 108 3.61 -2.05 4.82
N ALA A 109 4.39 -2.74 5.65
CA ALA A 109 5.25 -3.82 5.21
C ALA A 109 4.48 -5.14 5.34
N ARG A 110 4.27 -5.84 4.22
CA ARG A 110 3.80 -7.22 4.28
C ARG A 110 4.95 -8.10 4.73
N ARG A 111 4.71 -8.87 5.79
CA ARG A 111 5.62 -9.91 6.25
C ARG A 111 5.44 -11.14 5.34
N PHE A 112 6.42 -11.43 4.50
CA PHE A 112 6.45 -12.66 3.70
C PHE A 112 7.18 -13.74 4.50
N SER A 113 6.54 -14.31 5.51
CA SER A 113 7.19 -15.35 6.32
C SER A 113 7.00 -16.73 5.68
N LYS A 114 8.11 -17.32 5.25
CA LYS A 114 8.43 -18.70 5.66
C LYS A 114 9.51 -18.74 6.76
N LEU A 115 10.06 -17.59 7.16
CA LEU A 115 11.09 -17.49 8.20
C LEU A 115 10.61 -16.58 9.36
N GLU A 116 10.16 -17.25 10.41
CA GLU A 116 10.20 -16.92 11.85
C GLU A 116 9.98 -15.47 12.35
N LEU A 117 8.82 -15.26 12.97
CA LEU A 117 8.58 -14.99 14.41
C LEU A 117 9.56 -14.22 15.33
N THR A 118 10.74 -13.73 14.91
CA THR A 118 11.71 -13.16 15.87
C THR A 118 11.76 -11.63 15.93
N ILE A 119 10.98 -10.92 15.09
CA ILE A 119 10.82 -9.45 15.15
C ILE A 119 9.42 -9.13 15.68
N ASN A 120 9.17 -9.43 16.96
CA ASN A 120 8.00 -8.92 17.70
C ASN A 120 8.42 -8.13 18.95
N ARG A 121 9.71 -7.77 19.08
CA ARG A 121 10.26 -7.08 20.27
C ARG A 121 10.87 -5.70 20.00
N LEU A 122 10.76 -5.16 18.79
CA LEU A 122 11.49 -3.94 18.42
C LEU A 122 10.63 -2.79 17.92
N ILE A 123 9.30 -2.94 17.85
CA ILE A 123 8.40 -1.88 17.34
C ILE A 123 7.33 -1.48 18.36
N TRP A 124 7.31 -2.07 19.55
CA TRP A 124 6.50 -1.60 20.66
C TRP A 124 7.32 -1.73 21.96
N PRO A 125 7.51 -0.66 22.74
CA PRO A 125 7.88 -0.81 24.14
C PRO A 125 6.78 -1.54 24.92
#